data_AF-A0A930SE03-F1
#
_entry.id   AF-A0A930SE03-F1
#
_cell.length_a   1.000
_cell.length_b   1.000
_cell.length_c   1.000
_cell.angle_alpha   90.00
_cell.angle_beta   90.00
_cell.angle_gamma   90.00
#
_symmetry.space_group_name_H-M   'P 1'
#
loop_
_entity.id
_entity.type
_entity.pdbx_description
1 polymer ?
#
loop_
_entity_poly.entity_id
_entity_poly.type
_entity_poly.pdbx_seq_one_letter_code
_entity_poly.pdbx_strand_id
1 'polypeptide(L)' 'ALLVSGAIGNGIDRYMIHGVVDFFDFRVWPIFNIADIGICVGVAFVVYHLFTVKEDHE' A
#
# COMPACT_ATOMS: atom_id res chain seq x y z
N ALA A 1 -10.29 -0.54 -2.84
CA ALA A 1 -9.57 -0.59 -4.13
C ALA A 1 -8.05 -0.52 -3.94
N LEU A 2 -7.52 0.54 -3.31
CA LEU A 2 -6.07 0.84 -3.23
C LEU A 2 -5.19 -0.31 -2.69
N LEU A 3 -5.60 -0.93 -1.58
CA LEU A 3 -4.92 -2.10 -0.99
C LEU A 3 -4.77 -3.25 -1.98
N VAL A 4 -5.88 -3.62 -2.62
CA VAL A 4 -5.94 -4.76 -3.54
C VAL A 4 -5.17 -4.46 -4.83
N SER A 5 -5.31 -3.26 -5.39
CA SER A 5 -4.57 -2.89 -6.60
C SER A 5 -3.06 -2.85 -6.36
N GLY A 6 -2.61 -2.36 -5.19
CA GLY A 6 -1.20 -2.37 -4.83
C GLY A 6 -0.67 -3.80 -4.63
N ALA A 7 -1.40 -4.63 -3.89
CA ALA A 7 -1.03 -6.03 -3.70
C ALA A 7 -0.97 -6.82 -5.01
N ILE A 8 -1.92 -6.59 -5.93
CA ILE A 8 -1.93 -7.22 -7.26
C ILE A 8 -0.74 -6.75 -8.09
N GLY A 9 -0.46 -5.44 -8.17
CA GLY A 9 0.67 -4.92 -8.95
C GLY A 9 2.00 -5.53 -8.51
N ASN A 10 2.27 -5.47 -7.20
CA ASN A 10 3.44 -6.09 -6.59
C ASN A 10 3.46 -7.63 -6.73
N GLY A 11 2.29 -8.28 -6.83
CA GLY A 11 2.16 -9.72 -7.09
C GLY A 11 2.48 -10.10 -8.54
N ILE A 12 2.06 -9.29 -9.51
CA ILE A 12 2.37 -9.47 -10.93
C ILE A 12 3.88 -9.35 -11.14
N ASP A 13 4.53 -8.35 -10.55
CA ASP A 13 6.00 -8.20 -10.63
C ASP A 13 6.71 -9.46 -10.11
N ARG A 14 6.31 -9.96 -8.94
CA ARG A 14 6.89 -11.18 -8.37
C ARG A 14 6.72 -12.40 -9.28
N TYR A 15 5.59 -12.49 -9.98
CA TYR A 15 5.33 -13.57 -10.91
C TYR A 15 6.16 -13.45 -12.19
N MET A 16 6.29 -12.25 -12.74
CA MET A 16 6.92 -12.02 -14.06
C MET A 16 8.43 -11.89 -13.99
N ILE A 17 8.96 -11.19 -12.98
CA ILE A 17 10.37 -10.81 -12.89
C ILE A 17 11.06 -11.37 -11.64
N HIS A 18 10.36 -12.18 -10.84
CA HIS A 18 10.87 -12.76 -9.58
C HIS A 18 11.36 -11.72 -8.57
N GLY A 19 10.84 -10.50 -8.64
CA GLY A 19 11.21 -9.37 -7.81
C GLY A 19 10.12 -8.30 -7.83
N VAL A 20 10.42 -7.12 -7.29
CA VAL A 20 9.57 -5.93 -7.35
C VAL A 20 10.42 -4.79 -7.86
N VAL A 21 9.88 -3.99 -8.79
CA VAL A 21 10.61 -2.81 -9.28
C VAL A 21 10.36 -1.64 -8.33
N ASP A 22 11.40 -1.28 -7.59
CA ASP A 22 11.43 -0.10 -6.72
C ASP A 22 12.21 1.03 -7.38
N PHE A 23 11.67 2.26 -7.34
CA PHE A 23 12.24 3.38 -8.09
C PHE A 23 12.22 4.73 -7.36
N PHE A 24 11.44 4.87 -6.28
CA PHE A 24 11.50 6.07 -5.45
C PHE A 24 12.60 5.96 -4.40
N ASP A 25 13.75 6.59 -4.65
CA ASP A 25 14.89 6.66 -3.73
C ASP A 25 15.09 8.08 -3.19
N PHE A 26 14.75 8.28 -1.92
CA PHE A 26 14.96 9.54 -1.19
C PHE A 26 16.18 9.51 -0.26
N ARG A 27 16.95 8.41 -0.22
CA ARG A 27 18.13 8.16 0.63
C ARG A 27 17.93 8.18 2.14
N VAL A 28 16.84 8.76 2.64
CA VAL A 28 16.45 8.79 4.07
C VAL A 28 15.44 7.70 4.43
N TRP A 29 14.84 7.07 3.43
CA TRP A 29 13.78 6.09 3.57
C TRP A 29 14.05 4.92 2.61
N PRO A 30 13.63 3.68 2.94
CA PRO A 30 13.73 2.55 2.01
C PRO A 30 13.13 2.89 0.65
N ILE A 31 13.71 2.34 -0.42
CA ILE A 31 13.20 2.53 -1.77
C ILE A 31 11.83 1.85 -1.87
N PHE A 32 10.86 2.49 -2.53
CA PHE A 32 9.51 1.97 -2.70
C PHE A 32 8.95 2.28 -4.08
N ASN A 33 7.74 1.78 -4.36
CA ASN A 33 7.03 2.00 -5.61
C ASN A 33 5.59 2.50 -5.43
N ILE A 34 4.87 2.65 -6.54
CA ILE A 34 3.47 3.11 -6.53
C ILE A 34 2.53 2.11 -5.85
N ALA A 35 2.79 0.81 -5.97
CA ALA A 35 1.98 -0.23 -5.32
C ALA A 35 2.07 -0.12 -3.79
N ASP A 36 3.26 0.16 -3.24
CA ASP A 36 3.47 0.38 -1.81
C ASP A 36 2.73 1.63 -1.33
N ILE A 37 2.76 2.73 -2.09
CA ILE A 37 1.96 3.93 -1.79
C ILE A 37 0.47 3.58 -1.71
N GLY A 38 -0.04 2.83 -2.68
CA GLY A 38 -1.45 2.39 -2.71
C GLY A 38 -1.82 1.54 -1.49
N ILE A 39 -0.93 0.64 -1.07
CA ILE A 39 -1.11 -0.17 0.14
C ILE A 39 -1.12 0.73 1.38
N CYS A 40 -0.12 1.59 1.57
CA CYS A 40 -0.02 2.48 2.72
C CYS A 40 -1.24 3.40 2.87
N VAL A 41 -1.66 4.06 1.79
CA VAL A 41 -2.85 4.94 1.79
C VAL A 41 -4.12 4.12 2.01
N GLY A 42 -4.22 2.93 1.40
CA GLY A 42 -5.36 2.04 1.62
C GLY A 42 -5.49 1.58 3.08
N VAL A 43 -4.39 1.22 3.73
CA VAL A 43 -4.37 0.91 5.17
C VAL A 43 -4.76 2.13 6.00
N ALA A 44 -4.22 3.32 5.69
CA ALA A 44 -4.56 4.54 6.41
C ALA A 44 -6.08 4.83 6.38
N PHE A 45 -6.74 4.61 5.23
CA PHE A 45 -8.20 4.74 5.14
C PHE A 45 -8.96 3.67 5.91
N VAL A 46 -8.50 2.42 5.91
CA VAL A 46 -9.12 1.36 6.74
C VAL A 46 -9.02 1.73 8.22
N VAL A 47 -7.84 2.15 8.67
CA VAL A 47 -7.62 2.58 10.05
C VAL A 47 -8.50 3.78 10.40
N TYR A 48 -8.55 4.80 9.56
CA TYR A 48 -9.42 5.97 9.74
C TYR A 48 -10.89 5.55 9.88
N HIS A 49 -11.38 4.70 8.97
CA HIS A 49 -12.75 4.21 9.02
C HIS A 49 -13.06 3.43 10.30
N LEU A 50 -12.13 2.60 10.78
CA LEU A 50 -12.30 1.86 12.03
C LEU A 50 -12.43 2.78 13.25
N PHE A 51 -11.69 3.90 13.27
CA PHE A 51 -11.80 4.87 14.36
C PHE A 51 -13.10 5.66 14.32
N THR A 52 -13.57 6.09 13.14
CA THR A 52 -14.85 6.80 13.00
C THR A 52 -16.05 5.91 13.30
N VAL A 53 -16.05 4.67 12.82
CA VAL A 53 -17.15 3.71 13.12
C VAL A 53 -17.23 3.41 14.61
N LYS A 54 -16.10 3.41 15.33
CA LYS A 54 -16.10 3.22 16.77
C LYS A 54 -16.83 4.37 17.49
N GLU A 55 -16.63 5.61 17.06
CA GLU A 55 -17.29 6.78 17.67
C GLU A 55 -18.81 6.79 17.46
N ASP A 56 -19.31 6.22 16.37
CA ASP A 56 -20.76 6.15 16.08
C ASP A 56 -21.51 5.11 16.94
N HIS A 57 -20.79 4.21 17.64
CA HIS A 57 -21.35 3.11 18.41
C HIS A 57 -21.13 3.20 19.94
N GLU A 58 -20.55 4.31 20.43
CA GLU A 58 -20.46 4.67 21.87
C GLU A 58 -21.45 5.79 22.22
#